data_AF-A0A081DGP2-F1
#
_entry.id   AF-A0A081DGP2-F1
#
_cell.length_a   1.000
_cell.length_b   1.000
_cell.length_c   1.000
_cell.angle_alpha   90.00
_cell.angle_beta   90.00
_cell.angle_gamma   90.00
#
_symmetry.space_group_name_H-M   'P 1'
#
loop_
_entity.id
_entity.type
_entity.pdbx_description
1 polymer ?
#
loop_
_entity_poly.entity_id
_entity_poly.type
_entity_poly.pdbx_seq_one_letter_code
_entity_poly.pdbx_strand_id
1 'polypeptide(L)'
;MKKLLSIIIILLICSCASPKYKVIDFGQFKITVPENWNKYERKGIDSYVGGIITDKNDSLNFDFGRYSADLSKSDYPMVYDSIGLAELTKKERELLPKTKHLIVDDLFKTDVDFREYLQYQTELDSIDCFKAKIITPKNKGYGGTGIYIDSLTGSKEKYNKIGIGFYGWYLNDKTQAEFIKALKTLRFEKYCGQQRI
;
A
#
# COMPACT_ATOMS: atom_id res chain seq x y z
N MET A 1 12.84 -26.80 44.68
CA MET A 1 11.79 -27.34 43.78
C MET A 1 10.77 -26.29 43.33
N LYS A 2 10.14 -25.51 44.23
CA LYS A 2 9.18 -24.45 43.83
C LYS A 2 9.75 -23.38 42.87
N LYS A 3 11.02 -22.99 43.04
CA LYS A 3 11.71 -22.04 42.13
C LYS A 3 12.04 -22.63 40.74
N LEU A 4 12.25 -23.95 40.64
CA LEU A 4 12.51 -24.62 39.36
C LEU A 4 11.21 -24.79 38.55
N LEU A 5 10.09 -25.05 39.24
CA LEU A 5 8.76 -25.10 38.63
C LEU A 5 8.36 -23.76 37.99
N SER A 6 8.67 -22.63 38.63
CA SER A 6 8.41 -21.29 38.07
C SER A 6 9.13 -21.01 36.76
N ILE A 7 10.37 -21.50 36.57
CA ILE A 7 11.15 -21.25 35.36
C ILE A 7 10.57 -22.02 34.16
N ILE A 8 10.04 -23.22 34.38
CA ILE A 8 9.44 -24.07 33.33
C ILE A 8 8.11 -23.47 32.86
N ILE A 9 7.33 -22.88 33.77
CA ILE A 9 6.05 -22.21 33.45
C ILE A 9 6.31 -20.94 32.62
N ILE A 10 7.39 -20.20 32.90
CA ILE A 10 7.78 -19.00 32.13
C ILE A 10 8.29 -19.36 30.72
N LEU A 11 8.90 -20.53 30.53
CA LEU A 11 9.31 -21.02 29.20
C LEU A 11 8.12 -21.48 28.34
N LEU A 12 7.03 -21.96 28.94
CA LEU A 12 5.83 -22.41 28.24
C LEU A 12 4.96 -21.28 27.64
N ILE A 13 5.01 -20.07 28.22
CA ILE A 13 4.29 -18.89 27.69
C ILE A 13 5.04 -18.17 26.55
N CYS A 14 6.25 -18.62 26.18
CA CYS A 14 7.03 -18.08 25.07
C CYS A 14 6.94 -18.90 23.77
N SER A 15 5.90 -19.72 23.59
CA SER A 15 5.58 -20.26 22.26
C SER A 15 4.96 -19.15 21.41
N CYS A 16 5.83 -18.32 20.80
CA CYS A 16 5.42 -17.36 19.79
C CYS A 16 4.96 -18.16 18.57
N ALA A 17 3.65 -18.40 18.45
CA ALA A 17 3.08 -19.09 17.31
C ALA A 17 3.49 -18.35 16.03
N SER A 18 4.18 -19.03 15.12
CA SER A 18 4.56 -18.45 13.83
C SER A 18 3.32 -17.91 13.12
N PRO A 19 3.36 -16.69 12.54
CA PRO A 19 2.23 -16.15 11.82
C PRO A 19 1.77 -17.14 10.75
N LYS A 20 0.48 -17.51 10.80
CA LYS A 20 -0.14 -18.34 9.76
C LYS A 20 -0.53 -17.45 8.57
N TYR A 21 -0.36 -17.98 7.37
CA TYR A 21 -0.65 -17.30 6.11
C TYR A 21 -1.61 -18.13 5.26
N LYS A 22 -2.46 -17.45 4.48
CA LYS A 22 -3.36 -18.06 3.50
C LYS A 22 -3.21 -17.41 2.14
N VAL A 23 -3.61 -18.13 1.10
CA VAL A 23 -3.72 -17.60 -0.26
C VAL A 23 -5.15 -17.10 -0.48
N ILE A 24 -5.27 -15.87 -0.96
CA ILE A 24 -6.53 -15.33 -1.47
C ILE A 24 -6.46 -15.31 -2.99
N ASP A 25 -7.47 -15.91 -3.62
CA ASP A 25 -7.65 -15.90 -5.07
C ASP A 25 -8.74 -14.87 -5.45
N PHE A 26 -8.35 -13.87 -6.24
CA PHE A 26 -9.22 -12.83 -6.82
C PHE A 26 -9.58 -13.15 -8.28
N GLY A 27 -9.29 -14.36 -8.77
CA GLY A 27 -9.54 -14.83 -10.13
C GLY A 27 -8.58 -14.25 -11.18
N GLN A 28 -8.19 -12.98 -11.08
CA GLN A 28 -7.20 -12.35 -11.96
C GLN A 28 -5.77 -12.51 -11.45
N PHE A 29 -5.61 -12.59 -10.14
CA PHE A 29 -4.35 -12.77 -9.45
C PHE A 29 -4.58 -13.43 -8.09
N LYS A 30 -3.49 -13.95 -7.51
CA LYS A 30 -3.47 -14.53 -6.17
C LYS A 30 -2.50 -13.75 -5.29
N ILE A 31 -2.74 -13.73 -3.98
CA ILE A 31 -1.86 -13.10 -3.00
C ILE A 31 -1.81 -13.93 -1.71
N THR A 32 -0.64 -14.03 -1.09
CA THR A 32 -0.48 -14.64 0.24
C THR A 32 -0.52 -13.57 1.32
N VAL A 33 -1.41 -13.73 2.30
CA VAL A 33 -1.64 -12.75 3.39
C VAL A 33 -1.74 -13.43 4.75
N PRO A 34 -1.59 -12.70 5.86
CA PRO A 34 -1.92 -13.22 7.19
C PRO A 34 -3.30 -13.88 7.26
N GLU A 35 -3.41 -14.97 8.02
CA GLU A 35 -4.63 -15.80 8.13
C GLU A 35 -5.88 -14.99 8.50
N ASN A 36 -5.70 -13.98 9.34
CA ASN A 36 -6.77 -13.13 9.89
C ASN A 36 -7.21 -11.99 8.95
N TRP A 37 -6.60 -11.85 7.78
CA TRP A 37 -7.00 -10.85 6.79
C TRP A 37 -8.09 -11.40 5.87
N ASN A 38 -9.09 -10.60 5.51
CA ASN A 38 -10.26 -11.10 4.78
C ASN A 38 -10.49 -10.33 3.48
N LYS A 39 -10.76 -11.06 2.39
CA LYS A 39 -11.08 -10.40 1.11
C LYS A 39 -12.44 -9.72 1.16
N TYR A 40 -12.59 -8.66 0.38
CA TYR A 40 -13.87 -8.09 -0.02
C TYR A 40 -13.84 -7.73 -1.50
N GLU A 41 -15.01 -7.72 -2.12
CA GLU A 41 -15.18 -7.35 -3.52
C GLU A 41 -16.19 -6.20 -3.60
N ARG A 42 -15.99 -5.26 -4.53
CA ARG A 42 -16.89 -4.14 -4.77
C ARG A 42 -17.29 -4.12 -6.24
N LYS A 43 -18.52 -3.69 -6.53
CA LYS A 43 -18.97 -3.49 -7.91
C LYS A 43 -18.32 -2.22 -8.47
N GLY A 44 -17.33 -2.38 -9.35
CA GLY A 44 -16.78 -1.29 -10.19
C GLY A 44 -17.64 -1.07 -11.43
N ILE A 45 -17.48 0.09 -12.08
CA ILE A 45 -18.18 0.40 -13.34
C ILE A 45 -17.40 -0.18 -14.52
N ASP A 46 -16.11 0.11 -14.60
CA ASP A 46 -15.23 -0.19 -15.74
C ASP A 46 -13.97 -0.99 -15.34
N SER A 47 -13.76 -1.21 -14.05
CA SER A 47 -12.58 -1.89 -13.49
C SER A 47 -12.96 -2.94 -12.45
N TYR A 48 -12.14 -3.97 -12.31
CA TYR A 48 -12.28 -4.94 -11.23
C TYR A 48 -11.66 -4.35 -9.95
N VAL A 49 -12.51 -3.96 -9.02
CA VAL A 49 -12.12 -3.31 -7.77
C VAL A 49 -12.49 -4.17 -6.58
N GLY A 50 -11.62 -4.19 -5.59
CA GLY A 50 -11.81 -4.99 -4.39
C GLY A 50 -10.72 -4.72 -3.38
N GLY A 51 -10.54 -5.64 -2.45
CA GLY A 51 -9.47 -5.49 -1.48
C GLY A 51 -9.44 -6.52 -0.39
N ILE A 52 -8.72 -6.16 0.67
CA ILE A 52 -8.50 -6.96 1.86
C ILE A 52 -8.73 -6.07 3.09
N ILE A 53 -9.51 -6.55 4.05
CA ILE A 53 -9.63 -5.98 5.38
C ILE A 53 -8.63 -6.66 6.31
N THR A 54 -7.76 -5.87 6.94
CA THR A 54 -6.78 -6.37 7.91
C THR A 54 -7.42 -6.65 9.26
N ASP A 55 -6.69 -7.30 10.16
CA ASP A 55 -7.10 -7.50 11.56
C ASP A 55 -7.20 -6.19 12.37
N LYS A 56 -6.64 -5.10 11.84
CA LYS A 56 -6.77 -3.74 12.37
C LYS A 56 -7.92 -2.97 11.73
N ASN A 57 -8.72 -3.63 10.89
CA ASN A 57 -9.81 -3.03 10.13
C ASN A 57 -9.33 -1.96 9.13
N ASP A 58 -8.06 -2.05 8.69
CA ASP A 58 -7.56 -1.24 7.58
C ASP A 58 -8.10 -1.82 6.27
N SER A 59 -8.41 -0.95 5.31
CA SER A 59 -8.79 -1.35 3.96
C SER A 59 -7.60 -1.26 3.00
N LEU A 60 -7.19 -2.40 2.46
CA LEU A 60 -6.20 -2.52 1.40
C LEU A 60 -6.97 -2.69 0.09
N ASN A 61 -6.98 -1.66 -0.76
CA ASN A 61 -7.79 -1.59 -1.96
C ASN A 61 -6.94 -1.89 -3.20
N PHE A 62 -7.48 -2.64 -4.14
CA PHE A 62 -6.92 -2.72 -5.48
C PHE A 62 -7.89 -2.18 -6.53
N ASP A 63 -7.30 -1.68 -7.60
CA ASP A 63 -7.96 -1.34 -8.85
C ASP A 63 -7.22 -2.05 -9.98
N PHE A 64 -7.86 -3.07 -10.55
CA PHE A 64 -7.38 -3.86 -11.66
C PHE A 64 -8.14 -3.44 -12.92
N GLY A 65 -7.44 -2.80 -13.85
CA GLY A 65 -8.08 -2.26 -15.04
C GLY A 65 -7.20 -1.30 -15.82
N ARG A 66 -7.86 -0.56 -16.72
CA ARG A 66 -7.18 0.37 -17.62
C ARG A 66 -6.74 1.65 -16.93
N TYR A 67 -7.52 2.09 -15.94
CA TYR A 67 -7.34 3.35 -15.22
C TYR A 67 -6.78 3.16 -13.81
N SER A 68 -6.18 1.99 -13.54
CA SER A 68 -5.54 1.70 -12.26
C SER A 68 -4.64 2.83 -11.80
N ALA A 69 -4.87 3.29 -10.57
CA ALA A 69 -4.18 4.44 -10.01
C ALA A 69 -2.72 4.13 -9.61
N ASP A 70 -1.81 5.03 -9.95
CA ASP A 70 -0.44 5.09 -9.44
C ASP A 70 -0.38 6.18 -8.36
N LEU A 71 -0.31 5.79 -7.09
CA LEU A 71 -0.31 6.74 -5.97
C LEU A 71 0.80 7.81 -6.08
N SER A 72 1.94 7.45 -6.66
CA SER A 72 3.07 8.37 -6.79
C SER A 72 2.85 9.48 -7.82
N LYS A 73 1.82 9.36 -8.68
CA LYS A 73 1.45 10.44 -9.60
C LYS A 73 0.65 11.57 -8.93
N SER A 74 0.16 11.34 -7.72
CA SER A 74 -0.51 12.33 -6.88
C SER A 74 0.36 12.70 -5.67
N ASP A 75 1.69 12.68 -5.83
CA ASP A 75 2.66 13.04 -4.80
C ASP A 75 2.77 14.56 -4.67
N TYR A 76 1.80 15.15 -3.98
CA TYR A 76 1.81 16.58 -3.69
C TYR A 76 2.73 16.87 -2.49
N PRO A 77 3.60 17.89 -2.59
CA PRO A 77 4.41 18.34 -1.47
C PRO A 77 3.56 18.66 -0.24
N MET A 78 4.03 18.24 0.94
CA MET A 78 3.42 18.54 2.25
C MET A 78 3.75 19.97 2.70
N VAL A 79 3.49 20.94 1.82
CA VAL A 79 3.59 22.38 2.07
C VAL A 79 2.20 22.96 1.94
N TYR A 80 1.72 23.62 2.98
CA TYR A 80 0.35 24.07 3.06
C TYR A 80 0.28 25.57 3.37
N ASP A 81 -0.58 26.29 2.67
CA ASP A 81 -1.12 27.56 3.18
C ASP A 81 -2.41 27.30 3.97
N SER A 82 -3.07 28.38 4.39
CA SER A 82 -4.35 28.29 5.11
C SER A 82 -5.44 27.54 4.32
N ILE A 83 -5.45 27.63 2.98
CA ILE A 83 -6.41 26.95 2.11
C ILE A 83 -6.07 25.46 2.06
N GLY A 84 -4.81 25.11 1.79
CA GLY A 84 -4.36 23.72 1.76
C GLY A 84 -4.58 22.98 3.07
N LEU A 85 -4.39 23.65 4.22
CA LEU A 85 -4.70 23.07 5.53
C LEU A 85 -6.19 22.79 5.74
N ALA A 86 -7.06 23.60 5.14
CA ALA A 86 -8.52 23.42 5.25
C ALA A 86 -9.01 22.20 4.45
N GLU A 87 -8.34 21.87 3.34
CA GLU A 87 -8.66 20.70 2.50
C GLU A 87 -8.28 19.36 3.13
N LEU A 88 -7.41 19.36 4.15
CA LEU A 88 -7.04 18.13 4.84
C LEU A 88 -8.25 17.48 5.53
N THR A 89 -8.31 16.16 5.48
CA THR A 89 -9.28 15.40 6.28
C THR A 89 -8.95 15.52 7.77
N LYS A 90 -9.94 15.18 8.63
CA LYS A 90 -9.72 15.12 10.09
C LYS A 90 -8.54 14.22 10.45
N LYS A 91 -8.45 13.05 9.83
CA LYS A 91 -7.37 12.07 10.07
C LYS A 91 -6.00 12.61 9.66
N GLU A 92 -5.91 13.27 8.51
CA GLU A 92 -4.66 13.90 8.07
C GLU A 92 -4.22 14.99 9.04
N ARG A 93 -5.12 15.89 9.47
CA ARG A 93 -4.79 16.91 10.48
C ARG A 93 -4.31 16.35 11.81
N GLU A 94 -4.87 15.23 12.27
CA GLU A 94 -4.44 14.56 13.50
C GLU A 94 -3.04 13.94 13.39
N LEU A 95 -2.66 13.49 12.18
CA LEU A 95 -1.37 12.87 11.92
C LEU A 95 -0.29 13.90 11.55
N LEU A 96 -0.68 15.02 10.94
CA LEU A 96 0.22 16.05 10.40
C LEU A 96 1.33 16.50 11.37
N PRO A 97 1.08 16.74 12.68
CA PRO A 97 2.12 17.15 13.62
C PRO A 97 3.28 16.16 13.77
N LYS A 98 3.10 14.90 13.36
CA LYS A 98 4.13 13.83 13.40
C LYS A 98 4.91 13.69 12.09
N THR A 99 4.71 14.61 11.15
CA THR A 99 5.26 14.54 9.80
C THR A 99 6.20 15.70 9.52
N LYS A 100 7.19 15.50 8.64
CA LYS A 100 7.90 16.60 8.00
C LYS A 100 6.93 17.30 7.04
N HIS A 101 6.51 18.50 7.41
CA HIS A 101 5.64 19.37 6.64
C HIS A 101 6.07 20.83 6.81
N LEU A 102 5.53 21.73 5.99
CA LEU A 102 5.71 23.17 6.14
C LEU A 102 4.37 23.89 6.02
N ILE A 103 4.18 24.91 6.86
CA ILE A 103 3.04 25.82 6.77
C ILE A 103 3.59 27.19 6.36
N VAL A 104 3.02 27.78 5.32
CA VAL A 104 3.41 29.09 4.77
C VAL A 104 2.20 30.01 4.69
N ASP A 105 2.45 31.32 4.59
CA ASP A 105 1.35 32.29 4.43
C ASP A 105 0.76 32.25 3.00
N ASP A 106 1.61 32.07 1.99
CA ASP A 106 1.25 32.10 0.57
C ASP A 106 2.17 31.16 -0.23
N LEU A 107 1.59 30.11 -0.84
CA LEU A 107 2.33 29.13 -1.64
C LEU A 107 3.01 29.73 -2.88
N PHE A 108 2.53 30.87 -3.39
CA PHE A 108 3.08 31.50 -4.59
C PHE A 108 4.23 32.48 -4.32
N LYS A 109 4.43 32.87 -3.06
CA LYS A 109 5.47 33.86 -2.66
C LYS A 109 6.59 33.26 -1.83
N THR A 110 6.44 32.02 -1.40
CA THR A 110 7.43 31.35 -0.56
C THR A 110 8.62 30.88 -1.39
N ASP A 111 9.83 31.03 -0.85
CA ASP A 111 11.06 30.46 -1.43
C ASP A 111 11.35 29.11 -0.75
N VAL A 112 10.72 28.06 -1.25
CA VAL A 112 10.77 26.70 -0.68
C VAL A 112 11.09 25.70 -1.78
N ASP A 113 12.06 24.82 -1.54
CA ASP A 113 12.23 23.62 -2.36
C ASP A 113 11.17 22.57 -2.00
N PHE A 114 10.06 22.59 -2.73
CA PHE A 114 8.94 21.67 -2.53
C PHE A 114 9.33 20.18 -2.62
N ARG A 115 10.45 19.84 -3.27
CA ARG A 115 10.92 18.44 -3.39
C ARG A 115 11.29 17.83 -2.05
N GLU A 116 11.71 18.67 -1.09
CA GLU A 116 12.03 18.25 0.27
C GLU A 116 10.83 17.75 1.07
N TYR A 117 9.63 18.08 0.61
CA TYR A 117 8.36 17.82 1.28
C TYR A 117 7.47 16.85 0.50
N LEU A 118 7.98 16.20 -0.55
CA LEU A 118 7.25 15.13 -1.24
C LEU A 118 6.83 14.04 -0.24
N GLN A 119 5.59 13.58 -0.38
CA GLN A 119 4.95 12.63 0.51
C GLN A 119 5.48 11.21 0.32
N TYR A 120 5.85 10.83 -0.91
CA TYR A 120 6.20 9.46 -1.26
C TYR A 120 7.65 9.26 -1.65
N GLN A 121 8.10 8.03 -1.44
CA GLN A 121 9.30 7.48 -2.05
C GLN A 121 8.92 6.21 -2.81
N THR A 122 9.65 5.94 -3.89
CA THR A 122 9.33 4.83 -4.79
C THR A 122 10.56 3.97 -5.03
N GLU A 123 10.38 2.65 -4.96
CA GLU A 123 11.37 1.65 -5.32
C GLU A 123 10.86 0.85 -6.53
N LEU A 124 11.74 0.51 -7.47
CA LEU A 124 11.41 -0.39 -8.56
C LEU A 124 11.87 -1.80 -8.22
N ASP A 125 10.96 -2.76 -8.26
CA ASP A 125 11.22 -4.17 -8.00
C ASP A 125 10.51 -5.04 -9.05
N SER A 126 10.76 -6.35 -9.02
CA SER A 126 10.03 -7.33 -9.81
C SER A 126 9.02 -8.06 -8.91
N ILE A 127 7.76 -8.07 -9.32
CA ILE A 127 6.68 -8.83 -8.67
C ILE A 127 6.11 -9.80 -9.69
N ASP A 128 6.20 -11.10 -9.38
CA ASP A 128 6.05 -12.18 -10.34
C ASP A 128 6.93 -11.95 -11.58
N CYS A 129 6.36 -11.81 -12.78
CA CYS A 129 7.08 -11.52 -14.01
C CYS A 129 7.07 -10.03 -14.42
N PHE A 130 6.52 -9.13 -13.61
CA PHE A 130 6.33 -7.72 -13.96
C PHE A 130 7.27 -6.79 -13.20
N LYS A 131 7.63 -5.67 -13.84
CA LYS A 131 8.22 -4.53 -13.13
C LYS A 131 7.13 -3.80 -12.37
N ALA A 132 7.36 -3.60 -11.08
CA ALA A 132 6.44 -2.94 -10.17
C ALA A 132 7.14 -1.75 -9.51
N LYS A 133 6.38 -0.67 -9.33
CA LYS A 133 6.75 0.43 -8.45
C LYS A 133 6.17 0.13 -7.08
N ILE A 134 7.02 -0.05 -6.07
CA ILE A 134 6.65 -0.11 -4.66
C ILE A 134 6.65 1.33 -4.14
N ILE A 135 5.55 1.74 -3.53
CA ILE A 135 5.30 3.12 -3.09
C ILE A 135 5.13 3.10 -1.57
N THR A 136 5.93 3.90 -0.88
CA THR A 136 5.84 4.07 0.58
C THR A 136 5.87 5.54 0.94
N PRO A 137 5.22 5.96 2.04
CA PRO A 137 5.30 7.35 2.48
C PRO A 137 6.65 7.61 3.14
N LYS A 138 7.25 8.78 2.86
CA LYS A 138 8.46 9.25 3.57
C LYS A 138 8.16 9.50 5.04
N ASN A 139 6.97 10.01 5.34
CA ASN A 139 6.44 10.17 6.69
C ASN A 139 5.67 8.90 7.09
N LYS A 140 6.24 8.07 7.96
CA LYS A 140 5.61 6.82 8.41
C LYS A 140 4.21 7.07 8.96
N GLY A 141 3.24 6.24 8.55
CA GLY A 141 1.84 6.36 8.95
C GLY A 141 1.05 7.48 8.28
N TYR A 142 1.66 8.31 7.42
CA TYR A 142 0.97 9.40 6.72
C TYR A 142 0.98 9.20 5.20
N GLY A 143 -0.20 8.94 4.61
CA GLY A 143 -0.35 8.68 3.18
C GLY A 143 -0.51 7.21 2.83
N GLY A 144 -0.41 6.92 1.54
CA GLY A 144 -0.59 5.58 0.98
C GLY A 144 0.67 4.71 0.99
N THR A 145 0.49 3.40 1.12
CA THR A 145 1.49 2.38 0.81
C THR A 145 0.91 1.44 -0.21
N GLY A 146 1.68 0.98 -1.18
CA GLY A 146 1.17 0.03 -2.16
C GLY A 146 2.15 -0.29 -3.28
N ILE A 147 1.61 -0.87 -4.34
CA ILE A 147 2.32 -1.05 -5.60
C ILE A 147 1.54 -0.47 -6.77
N TYR A 148 2.27 -0.22 -7.84
CA TYR A 148 1.73 0.02 -9.17
C TYR A 148 2.46 -0.83 -10.21
N ILE A 149 1.71 -1.56 -11.03
CA ILE A 149 2.20 -2.24 -12.22
C ILE A 149 1.52 -1.60 -13.43
N ASP A 150 2.31 -0.95 -14.29
CA ASP A 150 1.79 -0.13 -15.40
C ASP A 150 1.06 -0.96 -16.45
N SER A 151 1.59 -2.13 -16.81
CA SER A 151 1.00 -3.03 -17.81
C SER A 151 1.24 -4.50 -17.46
N LEU A 152 0.14 -5.21 -17.19
CA LEU A 152 0.07 -6.67 -17.15
C LEU A 152 -0.14 -7.26 -18.55
N THR A 153 -0.87 -6.54 -19.40
CA THR A 153 -1.08 -6.86 -20.82
C THR A 153 -1.49 -5.61 -21.59
N GLY A 154 -1.39 -5.69 -22.92
CA GLY A 154 -1.72 -4.59 -23.82
C GLY A 154 -0.72 -3.43 -23.74
N SER A 155 -1.12 -2.31 -24.35
CA SER A 155 -0.26 -1.13 -24.51
C SER A 155 -1.10 0.15 -24.48
N LYS A 156 -0.47 1.28 -24.14
CA LYS A 156 -1.16 2.59 -24.08
C LYS A 156 -1.60 3.01 -25.47
N GLU A 157 -0.75 2.77 -26.46
CA GLU A 157 -0.90 3.12 -27.87
C GLU A 157 -2.11 2.42 -28.49
N LYS A 158 -2.34 1.16 -28.14
CA LYS A 158 -3.50 0.37 -28.61
C LYS A 158 -4.74 0.55 -27.74
N TYR A 159 -4.71 1.46 -26.76
CA TYR A 159 -5.86 1.74 -25.88
C TYR A 159 -6.44 0.48 -25.21
N ASN A 160 -5.61 -0.54 -24.95
CA ASN A 160 -6.04 -1.82 -24.37
C ASN A 160 -5.18 -2.26 -23.18
N LYS A 161 -4.35 -1.35 -22.65
CA LYS A 161 -3.49 -1.58 -21.48
C LYS A 161 -4.34 -1.94 -20.27
N ILE A 162 -3.95 -3.01 -19.57
CA ILE A 162 -4.47 -3.36 -18.25
C ILE A 162 -3.31 -3.31 -17.25
N GLY A 163 -3.49 -2.58 -16.16
CA GLY A 163 -2.55 -2.50 -15.05
C GLY A 163 -3.23 -2.85 -13.72
N ILE A 164 -2.49 -2.65 -12.64
CA ILE A 164 -3.02 -2.77 -11.28
C ILE A 164 -2.35 -1.76 -10.36
N GLY A 165 -3.17 -1.09 -9.54
CA GLY A 165 -2.74 -0.39 -8.33
C GLY A 165 -3.31 -1.13 -7.12
N PHE A 166 -2.48 -1.42 -6.11
CA PHE A 166 -2.92 -2.07 -4.88
C PHE A 166 -2.32 -1.32 -3.68
N TYR A 167 -3.16 -0.66 -2.88
CA TYR A 167 -2.72 0.26 -1.84
C TYR A 167 -3.59 0.26 -0.58
N GLY A 168 -3.03 0.74 0.52
CA GLY A 168 -3.74 1.05 1.76
C GLY A 168 -3.30 2.41 2.30
N TRP A 169 -4.18 3.08 3.06
CA TRP A 169 -3.95 4.44 3.57
C TRP A 169 -3.66 4.45 5.06
N TYR A 170 -2.66 5.23 5.47
CA TYR A 170 -2.31 5.52 6.87
C TYR A 170 -2.04 4.24 7.69
N LEU A 171 -1.38 3.27 7.08
CA LEU A 171 -1.04 2.01 7.74
C LEU A 171 0.01 2.24 8.82
N ASN A 172 -0.19 1.61 9.99
CA ASN A 172 0.88 1.56 11.00
C ASN A 172 2.06 0.71 10.50
N ASP A 173 3.24 0.87 11.11
CA ASP A 173 4.48 0.21 10.70
C ASP A 173 4.34 -1.32 10.54
N LYS A 174 3.62 -1.99 11.45
CA LYS A 174 3.42 -3.45 11.39
C LYS A 174 2.53 -3.86 10.21
N THR A 175 1.37 -3.23 10.06
CA THR A 175 0.45 -3.51 8.94
C THR A 175 1.13 -3.19 7.61
N GLN A 176 1.85 -2.07 7.54
CA GLN A 176 2.59 -1.65 6.35
C GLN A 176 3.63 -2.69 5.93
N ALA A 177 4.44 -3.18 6.86
CA ALA A 177 5.45 -4.19 6.59
C ALA A 177 4.84 -5.51 6.10
N GLU A 178 3.79 -6.01 6.77
CA GLU A 178 3.08 -7.22 6.32
C GLU A 178 2.40 -7.01 4.97
N PHE A 179 1.88 -5.82 4.69
CA PHE A 179 1.28 -5.52 3.40
C PHE A 179 2.31 -5.53 2.27
N ILE A 180 3.47 -4.88 2.45
CA ILE A 180 4.56 -4.92 1.47
C ILE A 180 5.01 -6.37 1.23
N LYS A 181 5.16 -7.16 2.30
CA LYS A 181 5.48 -8.59 2.20
C LYS A 181 4.44 -9.35 1.37
N ALA A 182 3.16 -9.12 1.63
CA ALA A 182 2.06 -9.72 0.87
C ALA A 182 2.09 -9.30 -0.62
N LEU A 183 2.30 -8.02 -0.92
CA LEU A 183 2.37 -7.52 -2.30
C LEU A 183 3.48 -8.21 -3.11
N LYS A 184 4.62 -8.53 -2.48
CA LYS A 184 5.70 -9.30 -3.14
C LYS A 184 5.32 -10.76 -3.47
N THR A 185 4.22 -11.28 -2.91
CA THR A 185 3.71 -12.62 -3.21
C THR A 185 2.64 -12.66 -4.30
N LEU A 186 2.28 -11.51 -4.87
CA LEU A 186 1.29 -11.46 -5.95
C LEU A 186 1.69 -12.37 -7.11
N ARG A 187 0.74 -13.17 -7.59
CA ARG A 187 0.89 -14.06 -8.74
C ARG A 187 -0.16 -13.76 -9.79
N PHE A 188 0.28 -13.57 -11.03
CA PHE A 188 -0.53 -13.20 -12.19
C PHE A 188 -0.47 -14.32 -13.25
N GLU A 189 -0.88 -15.53 -12.88
CA GLU A 189 -0.73 -16.76 -13.70
C GLU A 189 -1.30 -16.62 -15.12
N LYS A 190 -2.38 -15.86 -15.30
CA LYS A 190 -3.01 -15.60 -16.62
C LYS A 190 -2.17 -14.69 -17.53
N TYR A 191 -1.23 -13.95 -16.96
CA TYR A 191 -0.49 -12.88 -17.64
C TYR A 191 1.01 -13.19 -17.76
N CYS A 192 1.57 -13.95 -16.81
CA CYS A 192 2.93 -14.44 -16.90
C CYS A 192 3.04 -15.58 -17.92
N GLY A 193 3.54 -15.24 -19.12
CA GLY A 193 3.69 -16.16 -20.25
C GLY A 193 3.13 -15.62 -21.57
N GLN A 194 2.32 -14.57 -21.54
CA GLN A 194 1.78 -13.92 -22.75
C GLN A 194 2.73 -12.89 -23.39
N GLN A 195 3.85 -12.55 -22.75
CA GLN A 195 4.86 -11.62 -23.30
C GLN A 195 5.83 -12.26 -24.31
N ARG A 196 5.45 -13.38 -24.95
CA ARG A 196 6.26 -14.12 -25.94
C ARG A 196 5.51 -14.39 -27.26
N ILE A 197 4.64 -13.48 -27.69
CA ILE A 197 4.04 -13.53 -29.03
C ILE A 197 4.22 -12.17 -29.71
#